data_AF-A0A947ICB4-F1
#
_entry.id   AF-A0A947ICB4-F1
#
_cell.length_a   1.000
_cell.length_b   1.000
_cell.length_c   1.000
_cell.angle_alpha   90.00
_cell.angle_beta   90.00
_cell.angle_gamma   90.00
#
_symmetry.space_group_name_H-M   'P 1'
#
loop_
_entity.id
_entity.type
_entity.pdbx_description
1 polymer ?
#
loop_
_entity_poly.entity_id
_entity_poly.type
_entity_poly.pdbx_seq_one_letter_code
_entity_poly.pdbx_strand_id
1 'polypeptide(L)'
;MENLIGILLVIGTLILMNKLRIGASRKKEIFLSNINIQQFEALLFDFCQKENWRITKKEILGPTNFVYLLNVGVWGPKISGAQEIKLNVLITDSSLRIEALSCSLMGQLIDWGANRKNLEKFSKFLLSAQSQSISVSQKVVGISEEFIKKQATLQNQKQKISFWAIILLCFVPVVGIFYMWLKTSWGKKAKIGYTLFFVIVYIIIFLMIINAWAQFQQTREPVGPQSIRDFQREIDKGILRSALNVYFIEHKTYPSSLDALVPEYRLEIPQDPETNTYYDYQLLKEGKDYRICIDFEKKPQECVTSAFEPF
;
A
#
# COMPACT_ATOMS: atom_id res chain seq x y z
N MET A 1 7.03 6.46 46.88
CA MET A 1 8.17 6.51 45.93
C MET A 1 8.62 5.12 45.47
N GLU A 2 8.60 4.10 46.34
CA GLU A 2 9.05 2.74 46.00
C GLU A 2 8.31 2.09 44.82
N ASN A 3 7.00 2.32 44.67
CA ASN A 3 6.23 1.80 43.54
C ASN A 3 6.61 2.41 42.18
N LEU A 4 7.19 3.63 42.16
CA LEU A 4 7.57 4.30 40.91
C LEU A 4 8.85 3.69 40.32
N ILE A 5 9.79 3.31 41.19
CA ILE A 5 11.07 2.68 40.81
C ILE A 5 10.81 1.28 40.24
N GLY A 6 9.90 0.51 40.85
CA GLY A 6 9.50 -0.80 40.32
C GLY A 6 8.87 -0.71 38.93
N ILE A 7 7.98 0.27 38.71
CA ILE A 7 7.36 0.50 37.39
C ILE A 7 8.40 0.90 36.35
N LEU A 8 9.35 1.78 36.69
CA LEU A 8 10.42 2.20 35.78
C LEU A 8 11.38 1.06 35.41
N LEU A 9 11.69 0.15 36.34
CA LEU A 9 12.49 -1.05 36.08
C LEU A 9 11.79 -2.04 35.14
N VAL A 10 10.48 -2.24 35.33
CA VAL A 10 9.65 -3.09 34.46
C VAL A 10 9.53 -2.48 33.07
N ILE A 11 9.31 -1.16 32.96
CA ILE A 11 9.27 -0.47 31.66
C ILE A 11 10.63 -0.53 30.97
N GLY A 12 11.72 -0.29 31.69
CA GLY A 12 13.09 -0.35 31.16
C GLY A 12 13.46 -1.73 30.63
N THR A 13 13.12 -2.80 31.36
CA THR A 13 13.33 -4.19 30.92
C THR A 13 12.45 -4.56 29.73
N LEU A 14 11.19 -4.12 29.68
CA LEU A 14 10.31 -4.28 28.51
C LEU A 14 10.87 -3.58 27.26
N ILE A 15 11.37 -2.35 27.40
CA ILE A 15 11.99 -1.61 26.29
C ILE A 15 13.27 -2.31 25.81
N LEU A 16 14.10 -2.78 26.74
CA LEU A 16 15.34 -3.50 26.42
C LEU A 16 15.05 -4.84 25.72
N MET A 17 14.07 -5.60 26.20
CA MET A 17 13.64 -6.85 25.57
C MET A 17 13.03 -6.61 24.19
N ASN A 18 12.28 -5.51 24.00
CA ASN A 18 11.74 -5.15 22.69
C ASN A 18 12.87 -4.78 21.70
N LYS A 19 13.93 -4.12 22.18
CA LYS A 19 15.13 -3.84 21.36
C LYS A 19 15.94 -5.10 21.04
N LEU A 20 16.08 -6.03 21.97
CA LEU A 20 16.76 -7.32 21.72
C LEU A 20 15.97 -8.21 20.76
N ARG A 21 14.63 -8.13 20.77
CA ARG A 21 13.77 -8.83 19.80
C ARG A 21 14.00 -8.37 18.35
N ILE A 22 14.40 -7.11 18.15
CA ILE A 22 14.74 -6.55 16.83
C ILE A 22 16.02 -7.17 16.26
N GLY A 23 16.94 -7.63 17.12
CA GLY A 23 18.21 -8.25 16.70
C GLY A 23 18.06 -9.54 15.90
N ALA A 24 16.92 -10.25 16.02
CA ALA A 24 16.64 -11.48 15.28
C ALA A 24 16.00 -11.25 13.90
N SER A 25 15.68 -10.01 13.55
CA SER A 25 15.08 -9.68 12.26
C SER A 25 16.14 -9.51 11.18
N ARG A 26 15.90 -10.09 10.01
CA ARG A 26 16.74 -9.89 8.81
C ARG A 26 15.91 -9.19 7.75
N LYS A 27 16.45 -8.09 7.25
CA LYS A 27 15.91 -7.32 6.12
C LYS A 27 16.66 -7.64 4.84
N LYS A 28 15.96 -7.79 3.72
CA LYS A 28 16.53 -7.82 2.37
C LYS A 28 15.63 -7.09 1.41
N GLU A 29 16.25 -6.31 0.54
CA GLU A 29 15.56 -5.60 -0.53
C GLU A 29 15.69 -6.41 -1.82
N ILE A 30 14.58 -6.57 -2.53
CA ILE A 30 14.47 -7.29 -3.79
C ILE A 30 13.81 -6.34 -4.78
N PHE A 31 14.39 -6.23 -5.98
CA PHE A 31 13.88 -5.40 -7.05
C PHE A 31 13.44 -6.31 -8.19
N LEU A 32 12.18 -6.20 -8.59
CA LEU A 32 11.62 -6.92 -9.72
C LEU A 32 11.20 -5.90 -10.78
N SER A 33 11.88 -5.91 -11.93
CA SER A 33 11.52 -5.11 -13.10
C SER A 33 10.50 -5.84 -13.97
N ASN A 34 9.61 -5.07 -14.60
CA ASN A 34 8.61 -5.57 -15.56
C ASN A 34 7.64 -6.61 -14.99
N ILE A 35 7.44 -6.62 -13.68
CA ILE A 35 6.45 -7.45 -12.99
C ILE A 35 5.40 -6.53 -12.40
N ASN A 36 4.13 -6.70 -12.79
CA ASN A 36 3.03 -5.99 -12.17
C ASN A 36 2.60 -6.66 -10.85
N ILE A 37 1.78 -5.98 -10.06
CA ILE A 37 1.37 -6.48 -8.75
C ILE A 37 0.62 -7.82 -8.82
N GLN A 38 -0.17 -8.07 -9.88
CA GLN A 38 -0.93 -9.31 -10.04
C GLN A 38 0.00 -10.50 -10.35
N GLN A 39 0.98 -10.30 -11.22
CA GLN A 39 2.03 -11.29 -11.51
C GLN A 39 2.82 -11.61 -10.26
N PHE A 40 3.21 -10.58 -9.50
CA PHE A 40 3.87 -10.79 -8.21
C PHE A 40 3.00 -11.58 -7.23
N GLU A 41 1.71 -11.28 -7.11
CA GLU A 41 0.79 -12.03 -6.26
C GLU A 41 0.67 -13.50 -6.68
N ALA A 42 0.66 -13.78 -7.99
CA ALA A 42 0.66 -15.14 -8.50
C ALA A 42 1.96 -15.89 -8.14
N LEU A 43 3.12 -15.24 -8.30
CA LEU A 43 4.42 -15.79 -7.87
C LEU A 43 4.45 -16.04 -6.36
N LEU A 44 3.90 -15.11 -5.58
CA LEU A 44 3.83 -15.22 -4.13
C LEU A 44 2.95 -16.40 -3.71
N PHE A 45 1.83 -16.61 -4.40
CA PHE A 45 0.93 -17.74 -4.17
C PHE A 45 1.61 -19.08 -4.51
N ASP A 46 2.30 -19.18 -5.64
CA ASP A 46 3.05 -20.38 -6.04
C ASP A 46 4.15 -20.73 -5.02
N PHE A 47 4.93 -19.73 -4.59
CA PHE A 47 5.90 -19.90 -3.51
C PHE A 47 5.24 -20.42 -2.23
N CYS A 48 4.14 -19.80 -1.81
CA CYS A 48 3.43 -20.19 -0.60
C CYS A 48 2.89 -21.62 -0.69
N GLN A 49 2.35 -22.05 -1.84
CA GLN A 49 1.86 -23.40 -2.03
C GLN A 49 3.00 -24.42 -1.97
N LYS A 50 4.11 -24.16 -2.68
CA LYS A 50 5.28 -25.05 -2.75
C LYS A 50 5.97 -25.24 -1.40
N GLU A 51 6.00 -24.18 -0.61
CA GLU A 51 6.69 -24.16 0.68
C GLU A 51 5.76 -24.40 1.88
N ASN A 52 4.45 -24.58 1.64
CA ASN A 52 3.42 -24.71 2.67
C ASN A 52 3.31 -23.49 3.62
N TRP A 53 3.36 -22.28 3.04
CA TRP A 53 3.12 -21.02 3.73
C TRP A 53 1.70 -20.53 3.45
N ARG A 54 1.14 -19.81 4.41
CA ARG A 54 -0.12 -19.06 4.30
C ARG A 54 0.21 -17.60 4.04
N ILE A 55 -0.48 -17.01 3.09
CA ILE A 55 -0.34 -15.59 2.74
C ILE A 55 -1.53 -14.80 3.28
N THR A 56 -1.25 -13.68 3.93
CA THR A 56 -2.25 -12.68 4.33
C THR A 56 -1.86 -11.32 3.77
N LYS A 57 -2.69 -10.75 2.89
CA LYS A 57 -2.50 -9.39 2.36
C LYS A 57 -3.10 -8.37 3.33
N LYS A 58 -2.31 -7.37 3.73
CA LYS A 58 -2.69 -6.19 4.49
C LYS A 58 -2.41 -4.95 3.65
N GLU A 59 -3.45 -4.21 3.29
CA GLU A 59 -3.32 -2.93 2.60
C GLU A 59 -2.91 -1.86 3.62
N ILE A 60 -1.82 -1.13 3.37
CA ILE A 60 -1.37 -0.03 4.24
C ILE A 60 -1.38 1.26 3.44
N LEU A 61 -2.24 2.20 3.83
CA LEU A 61 -2.21 3.63 3.50
C LEU A 61 -1.69 3.97 2.08
N GLY A 62 -2.51 3.69 1.06
CA GLY A 62 -2.31 4.19 -0.31
C GLY A 62 -2.29 3.10 -1.38
N PRO A 63 -2.47 3.48 -2.66
CA PRO A 63 -2.59 2.52 -3.78
C PRO A 63 -1.27 1.85 -4.18
N THR A 64 -0.13 2.37 -3.72
CA THR A 64 1.21 1.92 -4.13
C THR A 64 1.94 1.09 -3.09
N ASN A 65 1.38 0.94 -1.87
CA ASN A 65 2.03 0.27 -0.76
C ASN A 65 1.21 -0.93 -0.27
N PHE A 66 1.76 -2.13 -0.44
CA PHE A 66 1.14 -3.37 0.03
C PHE A 66 2.00 -4.03 1.07
N VAL A 67 1.37 -4.59 2.11
CA VAL A 67 2.06 -5.44 3.07
C VAL A 67 1.55 -6.87 3.00
N TYR A 68 2.42 -7.81 2.68
CA TYR A 68 2.09 -9.23 2.72
C TYR A 68 2.72 -9.86 3.95
N LEU A 69 1.95 -10.68 4.67
CA LEU A 69 2.44 -11.50 5.76
C LEU A 69 2.39 -12.95 5.33
N LEU A 70 3.54 -13.59 5.23
CA LEU A 70 3.67 -15.00 4.93
C LEU A 70 3.95 -15.71 6.25
N ASN A 71 3.04 -16.58 6.66
CA ASN A 71 3.15 -17.36 7.89
C ASN A 71 3.27 -18.83 7.55
N VAL A 72 4.13 -19.57 8.24
CA VAL A 72 4.20 -21.03 8.03
C VAL A 72 2.87 -21.64 8.50
N GLY A 73 2.23 -22.44 7.64
CA GLY A 73 1.02 -23.17 8.02
C GLY A 73 1.37 -24.26 9.04
N VAL A 74 1.17 -23.99 10.34
CA VAL A 74 1.31 -24.94 11.47
C VAL A 74 0.51 -26.23 11.14
N TRP A 75 0.93 -27.48 11.37
CA TRP A 75 1.43 -28.12 12.60
C TRP A 75 2.37 -29.29 12.27
N GLY A 76 3.59 -29.24 12.80
CA GLY A 76 4.51 -30.38 12.84
C GLY A 76 5.53 -30.16 13.96
N PRO A 77 5.89 -31.19 14.74
CA PRO A 77 6.90 -31.05 15.79
C PRO A 77 8.25 -30.82 15.10
N LYS A 78 8.90 -29.69 15.38
CA LYS A 78 10.26 -29.29 14.91
C LYS A 78 10.33 -28.53 13.58
N ILE A 79 9.79 -27.31 13.54
CA ILE A 79 10.41 -26.28 12.69
C ILE A 79 10.96 -25.21 13.62
N SER A 80 12.23 -25.36 14.01
CA SER A 80 13.00 -24.25 14.57
C SER A 80 13.27 -23.27 13.44
N GLY A 81 12.77 -22.04 13.53
CA GLY A 81 12.99 -21.01 12.52
C GLY A 81 11.82 -20.10 12.19
N ALA A 82 12.09 -19.12 11.32
CA ALA A 82 11.19 -18.05 10.92
C ALA A 82 9.74 -18.51 10.76
N GLN A 83 8.86 -17.88 11.53
CA GLN A 83 7.43 -18.18 11.48
C GLN A 83 6.67 -17.15 10.65
N GLU A 84 7.28 -15.99 10.39
CA GLU A 84 6.70 -14.91 9.61
C GLU A 84 7.73 -14.25 8.68
N ILE A 85 7.35 -14.01 7.42
CA ILE A 85 8.02 -13.07 6.52
C ILE A 85 7.03 -11.95 6.21
N LYS A 86 7.39 -10.72 6.58
CA LYS A 86 6.67 -9.51 6.21
C LYS A 86 7.30 -8.92 4.95
N LEU A 87 6.49 -8.67 3.94
CA LEU A 87 6.92 -8.01 2.70
C LEU A 87 6.26 -6.65 2.64
N ASN A 88 7.04 -5.57 2.62
CA ASN A 88 6.55 -4.27 2.21
C ASN A 88 6.83 -4.12 0.71
N VAL A 89 5.79 -4.03 -0.10
CA VAL A 89 5.88 -3.95 -1.55
C VAL A 89 5.48 -2.54 -1.94
N LEU A 90 6.48 -1.81 -2.44
CA LEU A 90 6.30 -0.50 -3.04
C LEU A 90 6.23 -0.66 -4.55
N ILE A 91 5.10 -0.26 -5.13
CA ILE A 91 4.93 -0.17 -6.57
C ILE A 91 5.59 1.13 -7.06
N THR A 92 6.47 0.99 -8.03
CA THR A 92 7.02 2.08 -8.84
C THR A 92 6.60 1.87 -10.29
N ASP A 93 6.73 2.88 -11.14
CA ASP A 93 6.16 2.93 -12.49
C ASP A 93 6.46 1.70 -13.37
N SER A 94 7.62 1.04 -13.17
CA SER A 94 8.03 -0.14 -13.95
C SER A 94 8.67 -1.25 -13.11
N SER A 95 8.65 -1.10 -11.79
CA SER A 95 9.29 -2.08 -10.90
C SER A 95 8.59 -2.22 -9.56
N LEU A 96 8.75 -3.39 -8.95
CA LEU A 96 8.35 -3.64 -7.58
C LEU A 96 9.59 -3.63 -6.70
N ARG A 97 9.63 -2.71 -5.74
CA ARG A 97 10.61 -2.74 -4.66
C ARG A 97 10.00 -3.47 -3.48
N ILE A 98 10.56 -4.62 -3.15
CA ILE A 98 10.09 -5.50 -2.08
C ILE A 98 11.10 -5.45 -0.95
N GLU A 99 10.69 -4.91 0.19
CA GLU A 99 11.41 -5.02 1.43
C GLU A 99 10.89 -6.24 2.20
N ALA A 100 11.67 -7.31 2.20
CA ALA A 100 11.37 -8.53 2.94
C ALA A 100 12.03 -8.50 4.32
N LEU A 101 11.23 -8.66 5.36
CA LEU A 101 11.62 -8.73 6.76
C LEU A 101 11.22 -10.11 7.32
N SER A 102 12.18 -10.93 7.71
CA SER A 102 11.90 -12.21 8.37
C SER A 102 11.96 -12.07 9.89
N CYS A 103 10.92 -12.54 10.58
CA CYS A 103 10.76 -12.45 12.03
C CYS A 103 10.56 -13.85 12.64
N SER A 104 11.21 -14.08 13.80
CA SER A 104 10.82 -15.17 14.70
C SER A 104 9.74 -14.66 15.64
N LEU A 105 8.64 -15.40 15.79
CA LEU A 105 7.56 -15.07 16.72
C LEU A 105 8.06 -15.02 18.17
N MET A 106 9.05 -15.86 18.51
CA MET A 106 9.58 -16.01 19.88
C MET A 106 10.96 -15.40 20.10
N GLY A 107 11.59 -14.84 19.05
CA GLY A 107 12.85 -14.10 19.15
C GLY A 107 14.05 -14.94 19.63
N GLN A 108 14.01 -16.27 19.45
CA GLN A 108 15.11 -17.13 19.87
C GLN A 108 16.33 -16.95 18.96
N LEU A 109 17.53 -16.89 19.54
CA LEU A 109 18.80 -16.78 18.81
C LEU A 109 19.01 -17.91 17.79
N ILE A 110 18.51 -19.11 18.08
CA ILE A 110 18.62 -20.29 17.21
C ILE A 110 17.86 -20.08 15.88
N ASP A 111 16.85 -19.21 15.85
CA ASP A 111 16.03 -18.95 14.66
C ASP A 111 16.72 -18.05 13.62
N TRP A 112 17.85 -17.42 13.97
CA TRP A 112 18.55 -16.48 13.08
C TRP A 112 19.01 -17.14 11.78
N GLY A 113 19.53 -18.37 11.86
CA GLY A 113 19.99 -19.12 10.70
C GLY A 113 18.82 -19.48 9.76
N ALA A 114 17.68 -19.84 10.34
CA ALA A 114 16.48 -20.17 9.58
C ALA A 114 15.84 -18.92 8.92
N ASN A 115 15.81 -17.78 9.60
CA ASN A 115 15.36 -16.50 9.03
C ASN A 115 16.16 -16.16 7.77
N ARG A 116 17.49 -16.26 7.84
CA ARG A 116 18.37 -16.04 6.69
C ARG A 116 18.07 -17.01 5.56
N LYS A 117 17.99 -18.31 5.85
CA LYS A 117 17.77 -19.36 4.85
C LYS A 117 16.42 -19.20 4.13
N ASN A 118 15.36 -18.89 4.87
CA ASN A 118 14.02 -18.69 4.30
C ASN A 118 13.98 -17.47 3.39
N LEU A 119 14.61 -16.36 3.80
CA LEU A 119 14.67 -15.13 3.03
C LEU A 119 15.55 -15.26 1.77
N GLU A 120 16.65 -16.03 1.85
CA GLU A 120 17.46 -16.39 0.69
C GLU A 120 16.69 -17.29 -0.28
N LYS A 121 15.94 -18.27 0.23
CA LYS A 121 15.10 -19.18 -0.58
C LYS A 121 14.00 -18.42 -1.31
N PHE A 122 13.28 -17.55 -0.61
CA PHE A 122 12.26 -16.67 -1.19
C PHE A 122 12.83 -15.76 -2.28
N SER A 123 13.96 -15.10 -1.99
CA SER A 123 14.63 -14.23 -2.95
C SER A 123 15.09 -14.97 -4.20
N LYS A 124 15.67 -16.18 -4.06
CA LYS A 124 16.07 -17.02 -5.20
C LYS A 124 14.87 -17.42 -6.06
N PHE A 125 13.76 -17.80 -5.42
CA PHE A 125 12.53 -18.16 -6.11
C PHE A 125 12.01 -17.00 -6.98
N LEU A 126 11.86 -15.80 -6.41
CA LEU A 126 11.36 -14.63 -7.15
C LEU A 126 12.25 -14.28 -8.35
N LEU A 127 13.57 -14.31 -8.18
CA LEU A 127 14.52 -14.01 -9.26
C LEU A 127 14.48 -15.07 -10.37
N SER A 128 14.31 -16.36 -10.01
CA SER A 128 14.17 -17.43 -11.00
C SER A 128 12.84 -17.39 -11.75
N ALA A 129 11.78 -16.88 -11.13
CA ALA A 129 10.49 -16.77 -11.77
C ALA A 129 10.40 -15.54 -12.68
N GLN A 130 11.07 -14.45 -12.31
CA GLN A 130 11.21 -13.26 -13.16
C GLN A 130 11.89 -13.57 -14.49
N SER A 131 12.94 -14.41 -14.49
CA SER A 131 13.59 -14.82 -15.73
C SER A 131 12.70 -15.68 -16.64
N GLN A 132 11.66 -16.33 -16.10
CA GLN A 132 10.70 -17.13 -16.85
C GLN A 132 9.48 -16.31 -17.32
N SER A 133 8.99 -15.36 -16.51
CA SER A 133 7.77 -14.58 -16.83
C SER A 133 7.94 -13.61 -18.00
N ILE A 134 9.18 -13.23 -18.32
CA ILE A 134 9.52 -12.44 -19.52
C ILE A 134 9.05 -13.17 -20.81
N SER A 135 8.81 -14.48 -20.77
CA SER A 135 8.36 -15.26 -21.93
C SER A 135 6.83 -15.47 -22.04
N VAL A 136 6.02 -15.11 -21.02
CA VAL A 136 4.60 -15.55 -20.92
C VAL A 136 3.58 -14.39 -20.86
N SER A 137 4.03 -13.14 -20.72
CA SER A 137 3.16 -11.99 -20.44
C SER A 137 2.42 -11.39 -21.66
N GLN A 138 1.76 -12.20 -22.48
CA GLN A 138 0.95 -11.75 -23.63
C GLN A 138 -0.54 -12.18 -23.60
N LYS A 139 -1.06 -12.79 -22.52
CA LYS A 139 -2.40 -13.41 -22.59
C LYS A 139 -3.37 -13.22 -21.41
N VAL A 140 -3.25 -12.15 -20.62
CA VAL A 140 -4.19 -11.96 -19.49
C VAL A 140 -4.66 -10.51 -19.37
N VAL A 141 -5.58 -10.12 -20.26
CA VAL A 141 -6.42 -8.92 -20.10
C VAL A 141 -7.86 -9.42 -20.00
N GLY A 142 -8.36 -9.56 -18.77
CA GLY A 142 -9.72 -10.05 -18.51
C GLY A 142 -10.17 -10.03 -17.05
N ILE A 143 -9.40 -9.41 -16.14
CA ILE A 143 -9.64 -9.46 -14.68
C ILE A 143 -10.27 -8.15 -14.14
N SER A 144 -10.60 -7.16 -14.98
CA SER A 144 -10.94 -5.81 -14.48
C SER A 144 -12.33 -5.70 -13.83
N GLU A 145 -13.36 -6.43 -14.29
CA GLU A 145 -14.73 -6.20 -13.79
C GLU A 145 -15.01 -6.76 -12.39
N GLU A 146 -14.48 -7.95 -12.07
CA GLU A 146 -14.68 -8.56 -10.75
C GLU A 146 -13.93 -7.78 -9.67
N PHE A 147 -12.78 -7.19 -10.01
CA PHE A 147 -12.01 -6.35 -9.12
C PHE A 147 -12.73 -5.03 -8.81
N ILE A 148 -13.37 -4.40 -9.80
CA ILE A 148 -14.16 -3.18 -9.61
C ILE A 148 -15.36 -3.46 -8.67
N LYS A 149 -16.08 -4.57 -8.85
CA LYS A 149 -17.18 -4.97 -7.96
C LYS A 149 -16.70 -5.25 -6.52
N LYS A 150 -15.52 -5.86 -6.37
CA LYS A 150 -14.95 -6.16 -5.05
C LYS A 150 -14.42 -4.92 -4.32
N GLN A 151 -13.93 -3.91 -5.04
CA GLN A 151 -13.57 -2.61 -4.43
C GLN A 151 -14.81 -1.84 -3.96
N ALA A 152 -15.90 -1.84 -4.72
CA ALA A 152 -17.14 -1.18 -4.33
C ALA A 152 -17.72 -1.75 -3.02
N THR A 153 -17.66 -3.08 -2.82
CA THR A 153 -18.14 -3.72 -1.58
C THR A 153 -17.23 -3.44 -0.37
N LEU A 154 -15.92 -3.37 -0.56
CA LEU A 154 -14.94 -3.02 0.48
C LEU A 154 -15.10 -1.58 0.98
N GLN A 155 -15.37 -0.62 0.09
CA GLN A 155 -15.65 0.76 0.48
C GLN A 155 -16.91 0.85 1.34
N ASN A 156 -17.95 0.10 0.97
CA ASN A 156 -19.21 0.04 1.72
C ASN A 156 -19.01 -0.62 3.11
N GLN A 157 -18.09 -1.59 3.24
CA GLN A 157 -17.75 -2.21 4.52
C GLN A 157 -16.93 -1.29 5.45
N LYS A 158 -15.98 -0.52 4.91
CA LYS A 158 -15.22 0.48 5.69
C LYS A 158 -16.14 1.57 6.28
N GLN A 159 -17.20 1.94 5.56
CA GLN A 159 -18.19 2.91 6.02
C GLN A 159 -19.00 2.40 7.24
N LYS A 160 -19.35 1.11 7.28
CA LYS A 160 -20.07 0.52 8.42
C LYS A 160 -19.23 0.46 9.71
N ILE A 161 -17.93 0.19 9.61
CA ILE A 161 -17.03 0.15 10.78
C ILE A 161 -16.84 1.54 11.39
N SER A 162 -16.75 2.58 10.54
CA SER A 162 -16.69 3.98 10.98
C SER A 162 -17.92 4.39 11.79
N PHE A 163 -19.12 3.93 11.41
CA PHE A 163 -20.36 4.30 12.09
C PHE A 163 -20.42 3.79 13.55
N TRP A 164 -20.09 2.51 13.78
CA TRP A 164 -20.08 1.94 15.13
C TRP A 164 -19.03 2.58 16.04
N ALA A 165 -17.87 2.95 15.50
CA ALA A 165 -16.83 3.64 16.26
C ALA A 165 -17.32 5.01 16.76
N ILE A 166 -18.06 5.76 15.93
CA ILE A 166 -18.64 7.06 16.31
C ILE A 166 -19.69 6.88 17.41
N ILE A 167 -20.58 5.88 17.27
CA ILE A 167 -21.57 5.57 18.32
C ILE A 167 -20.86 5.24 19.64
N LEU A 168 -19.86 4.36 19.61
CA LEU A 168 -19.16 3.93 20.82
C LEU A 168 -18.41 5.10 21.48
N LEU A 169 -17.81 5.98 20.69
CA LEU A 169 -17.18 7.21 21.16
C LEU A 169 -18.19 8.17 21.83
N CYS A 170 -19.45 8.21 21.36
CA CYS A 170 -20.47 9.08 21.92
C CYS A 170 -21.06 8.55 23.23
N PHE A 171 -21.26 7.23 23.34
CA PHE A 171 -21.97 6.63 24.47
C PHE A 171 -21.07 6.27 25.66
N VAL A 172 -19.83 5.84 25.43
CA VAL A 172 -18.91 5.40 26.51
C VAL A 172 -18.64 6.51 27.54
N PRO A 173 -18.37 7.77 27.15
CA PRO A 173 -18.11 8.85 28.11
C PRO A 173 -19.34 9.19 28.96
N VAL A 174 -20.54 9.16 28.38
CA VAL A 174 -21.79 9.45 29.08
C VAL A 174 -22.06 8.38 30.15
N VAL A 175 -21.90 7.11 29.80
CA VAL A 175 -22.03 5.99 30.74
C VAL A 175 -20.96 6.07 31.83
N GLY A 176 -19.72 6.43 31.48
CA GLY A 176 -18.62 6.63 32.43
C GLY A 176 -18.89 7.73 33.45
N ILE A 177 -19.39 8.88 33.01
CA ILE A 177 -19.77 10.00 33.89
C ILE A 177 -20.92 9.57 34.82
N PHE A 178 -21.94 8.88 34.30
CA PHE A 178 -23.05 8.39 35.09
C PHE A 178 -22.60 7.37 36.15
N TYR A 179 -21.77 6.41 35.77
CA TYR A 179 -21.20 5.41 36.68
C TYR A 179 -20.36 6.07 37.78
N MET A 180 -19.50 7.02 37.42
CA MET A 180 -18.69 7.78 38.38
C MET A 180 -19.59 8.55 39.37
N TRP A 181 -20.71 9.10 38.90
CA TRP A 181 -21.65 9.84 39.74
C TRP A 181 -22.29 8.96 40.82
N LEU A 182 -22.63 7.71 40.46
CA LEU A 182 -23.21 6.71 41.37
C LEU A 182 -22.19 6.18 42.39
N LYS A 183 -20.94 5.91 41.97
CA LYS A 183 -19.95 5.22 42.80
C LYS A 183 -19.17 6.11 43.76
N THR A 184 -19.02 7.39 43.47
CA THR A 184 -18.18 8.29 44.27
C THR A 184 -18.91 8.80 45.51
N SER A 185 -18.23 8.86 46.66
CA SER A 185 -18.74 9.40 47.92
C SER A 185 -18.55 10.91 48.09
N TRP A 186 -18.25 11.63 47.01
CA TRP A 186 -17.94 13.05 47.05
C TRP A 186 -19.15 13.90 47.47
N GLY A 187 -18.87 15.04 48.12
CA GLY A 187 -19.90 16.02 48.44
C GLY A 187 -20.62 16.52 47.19
N LYS A 188 -21.93 16.84 47.31
CA LYS A 188 -22.80 17.22 46.18
C LYS A 188 -22.18 18.32 45.29
N LYS A 189 -21.57 19.34 45.91
CA LYS A 189 -20.93 20.45 45.18
C LYS A 189 -19.73 20.01 44.33
N ALA A 190 -18.89 19.11 44.84
CA ALA A 190 -17.74 18.58 44.12
C ALA A 190 -18.17 17.70 42.94
N LYS A 191 -19.22 16.87 43.12
CA LYS A 191 -19.79 16.07 42.03
C LYS A 191 -20.27 16.94 40.87
N ILE A 192 -20.99 18.03 41.18
CA ILE A 192 -21.50 18.94 40.15
C ILE A 192 -20.36 19.62 39.40
N GLY A 193 -19.37 20.17 40.11
CA GLY A 193 -18.24 20.87 39.49
C GLY A 193 -17.43 19.96 38.54
N TYR A 194 -17.14 18.73 38.97
CA TYR A 194 -16.41 17.77 38.15
C TYR A 194 -17.23 17.31 36.93
N THR A 195 -18.54 17.09 37.11
CA THR A 195 -19.42 16.71 36.00
C THR A 195 -19.44 17.79 34.93
N LEU A 196 -19.58 19.07 35.31
CA LEU A 196 -19.57 20.18 34.38
C LEU A 196 -18.25 20.28 33.60
N PHE A 197 -17.12 20.10 34.29
CA PHE A 197 -15.81 20.13 33.64
C PHE A 197 -15.67 19.05 32.54
N PHE A 198 -16.03 17.80 32.84
CA PHE A 198 -15.95 16.70 31.87
C PHE A 198 -16.92 16.89 30.70
N VAL A 199 -18.13 17.40 30.96
CA VAL A 199 -19.10 17.69 29.91
C VAL A 199 -18.56 18.77 28.96
N ILE A 200 -17.95 19.84 29.47
CA ILE A 200 -17.35 20.89 28.64
C ILE A 200 -16.19 20.34 27.80
N VAL A 201 -15.26 19.60 28.41
CA VAL A 201 -14.12 18.98 27.69
C VAL A 201 -14.62 18.02 26.61
N TYR A 202 -15.64 17.22 26.90
CA TYR A 202 -16.25 16.31 25.95
C TYR A 202 -16.88 17.04 24.76
N ILE A 203 -17.62 18.14 24.99
CA ILE A 203 -18.20 18.96 23.92
C ILE A 203 -17.11 19.53 23.00
N ILE A 204 -16.00 20.02 23.57
CA ILE A 204 -14.88 20.55 22.78
C ILE A 204 -14.26 19.47 21.89
N ILE A 205 -13.95 18.29 22.44
CA ILE A 205 -13.38 17.17 21.67
C ILE A 205 -14.36 16.74 20.57
N PHE A 206 -15.65 16.64 20.89
CA PHE A 206 -16.68 16.25 19.94
C PHE A 206 -16.77 17.23 18.75
N LEU A 207 -16.74 18.55 19.02
CA LEU A 207 -16.71 19.57 17.97
C LEU A 207 -15.44 19.48 17.10
N MET A 208 -14.27 19.22 17.69
CA MET A 208 -13.03 19.02 16.93
C MET A 208 -13.12 17.82 15.99
N ILE A 209 -13.72 16.72 16.45
CA ILE A 209 -13.92 15.51 15.63
C ILE A 209 -14.89 15.78 14.48
N ILE A 210 -16.00 16.48 14.73
CA ILE A 210 -16.95 16.86 13.66
C ILE A 210 -16.25 17.71 12.60
N ASN A 211 -15.46 18.70 13.01
CA ASN A 211 -14.73 19.56 12.08
C ASN A 211 -13.70 18.77 11.26
N ALA A 212 -12.93 17.89 11.90
CA ALA A 212 -11.98 17.02 11.20
C ALA A 212 -12.70 16.08 10.21
N TRP A 213 -13.86 15.56 10.58
CA TRP A 213 -14.66 14.69 9.72
C TRP A 213 -15.27 15.44 8.53
N ALA A 214 -15.74 16.68 8.73
CA ALA A 214 -16.25 17.53 7.66
C ALA A 214 -15.15 17.84 6.61
N GLN A 215 -13.94 18.14 7.06
CA GLN A 215 -12.77 18.32 6.19
C GLN A 215 -12.43 17.03 5.41
N PHE A 216 -12.55 15.88 6.05
CA PHE A 216 -12.31 14.59 5.41
C PHE A 216 -13.36 14.22 4.35
N GLN A 217 -14.59 14.69 4.48
CA GLN A 217 -15.65 14.50 3.48
C GLN A 217 -15.43 15.37 2.23
N GLN A 218 -14.94 16.61 2.40
CA GLN A 218 -14.73 17.54 1.29
C GLN A 218 -13.66 17.08 0.28
N THR A 219 -12.77 16.16 0.65
CA THR A 219 -11.76 15.61 -0.28
C THR A 219 -12.26 14.42 -1.09
N ARG A 220 -13.48 13.94 -0.85
CA ARG A 220 -14.08 12.84 -1.63
C ARG A 220 -15.02 13.42 -2.67
N GLU A 221 -14.47 13.97 -3.74
CA GLU A 221 -15.27 14.10 -4.95
C GLU A 221 -15.82 12.72 -5.32
N PRO A 222 -17.11 12.58 -5.60
CA PRO A 222 -17.65 11.32 -6.11
C PRO A 222 -16.84 10.93 -7.34
N VAL A 223 -16.32 9.71 -7.34
CA VAL A 223 -15.59 9.15 -8.48
C VAL A 223 -16.59 8.96 -9.61
N GLY A 224 -16.76 10.00 -10.42
CA GLY A 224 -17.56 9.94 -11.63
C GLY A 224 -16.83 9.14 -12.71
N PRO A 225 -17.53 8.68 -13.76
CA PRO A 225 -16.90 8.00 -14.90
C PRO A 225 -15.71 8.78 -15.49
N GLN A 226 -15.80 10.11 -15.48
CA GLN A 226 -14.75 11.03 -15.93
C GLN A 226 -13.46 10.88 -15.13
N SER A 227 -13.55 10.72 -13.81
CA SER A 227 -12.37 10.52 -12.95
C SER A 227 -11.69 9.18 -13.20
N ILE A 228 -12.44 8.15 -13.60
CA ILE A 228 -11.87 6.85 -13.95
C ILE A 228 -11.14 6.94 -15.30
N ARG A 229 -11.72 7.63 -16.28
CA ARG A 229 -11.08 7.86 -17.58
C ARG A 229 -9.84 8.74 -17.46
N ASP A 230 -9.89 9.82 -16.68
CA ASP A 230 -8.72 10.66 -16.38
C ASP A 230 -7.61 9.86 -15.69
N PHE A 231 -7.95 8.97 -14.76
CA PHE A 231 -6.97 8.07 -14.16
C PHE A 231 -6.35 7.11 -15.19
N GLN A 232 -7.15 6.57 -16.12
CA GLN A 232 -6.65 5.73 -17.21
C GLN A 232 -5.70 6.52 -18.13
N ARG A 233 -6.06 7.74 -18.52
CA ARG A 233 -5.21 8.66 -19.30
C ARG A 233 -3.86 8.90 -18.63
N GLU A 234 -3.84 9.03 -17.30
CA GLU A 234 -2.61 9.20 -16.52
C GLU A 234 -1.72 7.95 -16.53
N ILE A 235 -2.32 6.75 -16.48
CA ILE A 235 -1.60 5.48 -16.65
C ILE A 235 -1.01 5.39 -18.07
N ASP A 236 -1.81 5.68 -19.09
CA ASP A 236 -1.42 5.61 -20.49
C ASP A 236 -0.27 6.58 -20.80
N LYS A 237 -0.27 7.76 -20.18
CA LYS A 237 0.87 8.72 -20.16
C LYS A 237 2.15 8.04 -19.70
N GLY A 238 2.14 7.42 -18.52
CA GLY A 238 3.32 6.79 -17.92
C GLY A 238 3.85 5.64 -18.79
N ILE A 239 2.93 4.84 -19.32
CA ILE A 239 3.21 3.75 -20.26
C ILE A 239 3.95 4.24 -21.51
N LEU A 240 3.43 5.28 -22.18
CA LEU A 240 4.01 5.79 -23.42
C LEU A 240 5.41 6.35 -23.18
N ARG A 241 5.58 7.11 -22.08
CA ARG A 241 6.89 7.63 -21.67
C ARG A 241 7.91 6.51 -21.45
N SER A 242 7.50 5.43 -20.78
CA SER A 242 8.37 4.29 -20.54
C SER A 242 8.83 3.65 -21.85
N ALA A 243 7.90 3.39 -22.77
CA ALA A 243 8.21 2.79 -24.07
C ALA A 243 9.14 3.68 -24.92
N LEU A 244 8.85 4.99 -24.99
CA LEU A 244 9.70 5.96 -25.68
C LEU A 244 11.12 6.02 -25.11
N ASN A 245 11.26 5.95 -23.78
CA ASN A 245 12.57 5.95 -23.14
C ASN A 245 13.37 4.69 -23.49
N VAL A 246 12.74 3.52 -23.53
CA VAL A 246 13.41 2.26 -23.94
C VAL A 246 13.86 2.37 -25.40
N TYR A 247 12.99 2.84 -26.30
CA TYR A 247 13.33 3.08 -27.70
C TYR A 247 14.56 4.01 -27.82
N PHE A 248 14.57 5.12 -27.08
CA PHE A 248 15.68 6.07 -27.08
C PHE A 248 16.99 5.46 -26.56
N ILE A 249 16.95 4.59 -25.56
CA ILE A 249 18.16 3.92 -25.05
C ILE A 249 18.86 3.13 -26.15
N GLU A 250 18.10 2.48 -27.02
CA GLU A 250 18.60 1.64 -28.11
C GLU A 250 18.97 2.46 -29.36
N HIS A 251 18.09 3.35 -29.79
CA HIS A 251 18.23 4.09 -31.05
C HIS A 251 18.90 5.47 -30.91
N LYS A 252 19.14 5.93 -29.67
CA LYS A 252 19.68 7.27 -29.33
C LYS A 252 18.86 8.45 -29.86
N THR A 253 17.65 8.18 -30.36
CA THR A 253 16.67 9.14 -30.87
C THR A 253 15.26 8.62 -30.55
N TYR A 254 14.31 9.52 -30.32
CA TYR A 254 12.89 9.18 -30.21
C TYR A 254 12.30 8.92 -31.60
N PRO A 255 11.28 8.05 -31.71
CA PRO A 255 10.72 7.68 -33.00
C PRO A 255 9.93 8.85 -33.63
N SER A 256 9.86 8.90 -34.97
CA SER A 256 9.06 9.91 -35.67
C SER A 256 7.56 9.74 -35.49
N SER A 257 7.09 8.53 -35.18
CA SER A 257 5.69 8.22 -34.84
C SER A 257 5.61 7.18 -33.72
N LEU A 258 4.47 7.15 -32.99
CA LEU A 258 4.24 6.15 -31.96
C LEU A 258 4.16 4.72 -32.50
N ASP A 259 3.80 4.53 -33.77
CA ASP A 259 3.69 3.19 -34.40
C ASP A 259 5.01 2.42 -34.40
N ALA A 260 6.15 3.12 -34.41
CA ALA A 260 7.47 2.49 -34.34
C ALA A 260 7.75 1.80 -32.99
N LEU A 261 6.92 2.04 -31.97
CA LEU A 261 7.00 1.34 -30.69
C LEU A 261 6.39 -0.08 -30.78
N VAL A 262 5.57 -0.35 -31.81
CA VAL A 262 4.88 -1.63 -31.99
C VAL A 262 5.59 -2.49 -33.05
N PRO A 263 5.75 -3.80 -32.85
CA PRO A 263 5.35 -4.58 -31.66
C PRO A 263 6.45 -4.70 -30.60
N GLU A 264 7.65 -4.19 -30.88
CA GLU A 264 8.87 -4.52 -30.13
C GLU A 264 8.90 -3.93 -28.72
N TYR A 265 8.46 -2.68 -28.55
CA TYR A 265 8.47 -1.98 -27.26
C TYR A 265 7.10 -1.99 -26.57
N ARG A 266 6.02 -2.12 -27.35
CA ARG A 266 4.62 -2.25 -26.90
C ARG A 266 3.82 -3.10 -27.87
N LEU A 267 2.79 -3.79 -27.38
CA LEU A 267 1.87 -4.56 -28.22
C LEU A 267 0.91 -3.67 -29.02
N GLU A 268 0.47 -2.58 -28.39
CA GLU A 268 -0.46 -1.62 -28.95
C GLU A 268 -0.20 -0.24 -28.32
N ILE A 269 -0.58 0.79 -29.06
CA ILE A 269 -0.54 2.18 -28.59
C ILE A 269 -1.85 2.47 -27.86
N PRO A 270 -1.83 2.92 -26.60
CA PRO A 270 -3.05 3.27 -25.88
C PRO A 270 -3.79 4.40 -26.59
N GLN A 271 -5.11 4.33 -26.58
CA GLN A 271 -6.03 5.32 -27.13
C GLN A 271 -6.81 5.96 -25.99
N ASP A 272 -7.25 7.20 -26.19
CA ASP A 272 -8.09 7.88 -25.24
C ASP A 272 -9.40 7.09 -24.99
N PRO A 273 -9.76 6.81 -23.72
CA PRO A 273 -10.89 5.93 -23.39
C PRO A 273 -12.26 6.53 -23.75
N GLU A 274 -12.35 7.82 -24.05
CA GLU A 274 -13.59 8.50 -24.44
C GLU A 274 -13.71 8.64 -25.95
N THR A 275 -12.66 9.11 -26.62
CA THR A 275 -12.69 9.39 -28.06
C THR A 275 -12.21 8.22 -28.91
N ASN A 276 -11.53 7.24 -28.30
CA ASN A 276 -10.89 6.12 -28.98
C ASN A 276 -9.90 6.59 -30.07
N THR A 277 -9.24 7.72 -29.84
CA THR A 277 -8.20 8.28 -30.69
C THR A 277 -6.84 8.24 -30.00
N TYR A 278 -5.75 8.19 -30.76
CA TYR A 278 -4.41 8.28 -30.18
C TYR A 278 -4.14 9.65 -29.56
N TYR A 279 -3.30 9.67 -28.53
CA TYR A 279 -2.81 10.90 -27.91
C TYR A 279 -1.93 11.71 -28.87
N ASP A 280 -1.94 13.03 -28.72
CA ASP A 280 -1.12 13.91 -29.55
C ASP A 280 0.37 13.71 -29.23
N TYR A 281 1.15 13.42 -30.26
CA TYR A 281 2.57 13.15 -30.19
C TYR A 281 3.34 14.02 -31.17
N GLN A 282 4.35 14.71 -30.67
CA GLN A 282 5.25 15.51 -31.50
C GLN A 282 6.71 15.18 -31.20
N LEU A 283 7.46 14.87 -32.25
CA LEU A 283 8.91 14.76 -32.17
C LEU A 283 9.53 16.17 -32.11
N LEU A 284 10.45 16.40 -31.16
CA LEU A 284 11.12 17.67 -30.96
C LEU A 284 12.65 17.51 -31.10
N LYS A 285 13.34 18.63 -31.36
CA LYS A 285 14.82 18.72 -31.37
C LYS A 285 15.50 17.58 -32.16
N GLU A 286 15.02 17.31 -33.37
CA GLU A 286 15.58 16.27 -34.26
C GLU A 286 15.63 14.87 -33.59
N GLY A 287 14.63 14.54 -32.78
CA GLY A 287 14.53 13.25 -32.11
C GLY A 287 15.27 13.16 -30.77
N LYS A 288 15.79 14.27 -30.24
CA LYS A 288 16.36 14.30 -28.88
C LYS A 288 15.33 14.55 -27.79
N ASP A 289 14.11 14.91 -28.17
CA ASP A 289 13.03 15.22 -27.25
C ASP A 289 11.67 14.86 -27.89
N TYR A 290 10.63 14.74 -27.07
CA TYR A 290 9.26 14.52 -27.54
C TYR A 290 8.29 15.38 -26.75
N ARG A 291 7.05 15.49 -27.23
CA ARG A 291 5.93 16.01 -26.47
C ARG A 291 4.74 15.06 -26.64
N ILE A 292 4.16 14.63 -25.52
CA ILE A 292 2.85 13.95 -25.50
C ILE A 292 1.86 14.87 -24.80
N CYS A 293 0.73 15.16 -25.43
CA CYS A 293 -0.34 15.95 -24.82
C CYS A 293 -1.58 15.09 -24.57
N ILE A 294 -2.18 15.27 -23.39
CA ILE A 294 -3.36 14.52 -22.93
C ILE A 294 -4.42 15.51 -22.47
N ASP A 295 -5.61 15.38 -23.06
CA ASP A 295 -6.79 16.14 -22.68
C ASP A 295 -7.53 15.41 -21.55
N PHE A 296 -7.52 16.00 -20.36
CA PHE A 296 -8.28 15.51 -19.22
C PHE A 296 -9.68 16.14 -19.21
N GLU A 297 -10.67 15.42 -18.71
CA GLU A 297 -12.03 15.94 -18.61
C GLU A 297 -12.19 16.91 -17.43
N LYS A 298 -11.49 16.65 -16.31
CA LYS A 298 -11.56 17.48 -15.11
C LYS A 298 -10.42 18.48 -14.94
N LYS A 299 -9.36 18.36 -15.74
CA LYS A 299 -8.14 19.17 -15.62
C LYS A 299 -7.81 19.78 -16.98
N PRO A 300 -7.09 20.92 -17.02
CA PRO A 300 -6.57 21.42 -18.28
C PRO A 300 -5.67 20.36 -18.95
N GLN A 301 -5.56 20.45 -20.29
CA GLN A 301 -4.64 19.63 -21.06
C GLN A 301 -3.23 19.68 -20.45
N GLU A 302 -2.61 18.52 -20.31
CA GLU A 302 -1.25 18.39 -19.80
C GLU A 302 -0.35 17.83 -20.90
N CYS A 303 0.79 18.49 -21.13
CA CYS A 303 1.80 18.03 -22.06
C CYS A 303 3.09 17.67 -21.32
N VAL A 304 3.66 16.52 -21.62
CA VAL A 304 4.91 16.03 -21.04
C VAL A 304 5.99 15.91 -22.11
N THR A 305 7.23 16.26 -21.76
CA THR A 305 8.39 16.11 -22.62
C THR A 305 9.40 15.12 -22.04
N SER A 306 10.46 14.79 -22.78
CA SER A 306 11.48 13.85 -22.30
C SER A 306 12.33 14.41 -21.17
N ALA A 307 12.52 15.74 -21.15
CA ALA A 307 13.24 16.45 -20.11
C ALA A 307 12.34 16.55 -18.88
N PHE A 308 12.32 15.53 -18.03
CA PHE A 308 11.49 15.59 -16.83
C PHE A 308 12.15 16.37 -15.69
N GLU A 309 11.33 17.21 -15.07
CA GLU A 309 11.60 17.95 -13.84
C GLU A 309 11.99 16.98 -12.70
N PRO A 310 12.96 17.33 -11.85
CA PRO A 310 13.37 16.50 -10.74
C PRO A 310 12.20 16.23 -9.77
N PHE A 311 11.97 14.96 -9.47
CA PHE A 311 11.05 14.48 -8.42
C PHE A 311 11.50 14.93 -7.02
#